data_AF-A0ABD1TJ99-F1
#
_entry.id   AF-A0ABD1TJ99-F1
#
_cell.length_a   1.000
_cell.length_b   1.000
_cell.length_c   1.000
_cell.angle_alpha   90.00
_cell.angle_beta   90.00
_cell.angle_gamma   90.00
#
_symmetry.space_group_name_H-M   'P 1'
#
loop_
_entity.id
_entity.type
_entity.pdbx_description
1 polymer ?
#
loop_
_entity_poly.entity_id
_entity_poly.type
_entity_poly.pdbx_seq_one_letter_code
_entity_poly.pdbx_strand_id
1 'polypeptide(L)'
;MDMERNKVHATIYDTNIQAFQDQLLQSKTYLISNATVRLTKPQYRSTVGEIQWTIFGRTKVQELQEDHTAFISSTYVFTPFDRLHEHIDSKTNISIIGVAIDIKPKWFIHTRSGAQSCIQDVVLVNQRFETVLLTMWDQFFEKECIYISDNFNKKPIIVTSHLKVSSFSGVSISTKSNSTFSFNPPIEHATQLHNWVQENNEQLSQVFMKKDYLSTKPTKLSSPGKEQITDIRNIQGLLVVVSAITFHLSMNTQASHL
;
A
#
# COMPACT_ATOMS: atom_id res chain seq x y z
N MET A 1 6.15 2.24 -17.17
CA MET A 1 6.02 0.93 -17.84
C MET A 1 5.88 1.23 -19.32
N ASP A 2 6.51 0.47 -20.21
CA ASP A 2 6.32 0.60 -21.65
C ASP A 2 5.23 -0.37 -22.17
N MET A 3 4.92 -0.32 -23.47
CA MET A 3 3.89 -1.16 -24.10
C MET A 3 4.20 -2.66 -24.06
N GLU A 4 5.47 -3.03 -23.91
CA GLU A 4 5.93 -4.42 -23.74
C GLU A 4 5.86 -4.89 -22.29
N ARG A 5 5.33 -4.05 -21.38
CA ARG A 5 5.24 -4.27 -19.92
C ARG A 5 6.59 -4.30 -19.20
N ASN A 6 7.65 -3.78 -19.82
CA ASN A 6 8.90 -3.55 -19.12
C ASN A 6 8.71 -2.43 -18.11
N LYS A 7 9.28 -2.64 -16.91
CA LYS A 7 9.23 -1.67 -15.81
C LYS A 7 10.66 -1.26 -15.47
N VAL A 8 10.84 0.02 -15.20
CA VAL A 8 12.09 0.58 -14.68
C VAL A 8 11.77 1.44 -13.46
N HIS A 9 12.61 1.37 -12.44
CA HIS A 9 12.54 2.28 -11.31
C HIS A 9 13.32 3.55 -11.62
N ALA A 10 12.73 4.71 -11.40
CA ALA A 10 13.41 6.00 -11.56
C ALA A 10 13.40 6.77 -10.23
N THR A 11 14.48 7.49 -9.93
CA THR A 11 14.61 8.31 -8.72
C THR A 11 15.06 9.72 -9.08
N ILE A 12 14.48 10.69 -8.38
CA ILE A 12 14.82 12.11 -8.47
C ILE A 12 15.37 12.54 -7.12
N TYR A 13 16.46 13.31 -7.12
CA TYR A 13 17.12 13.77 -5.90
C TYR A 13 17.15 15.29 -5.80
N ASP A 14 17.14 15.77 -4.56
CA ASP A 14 17.44 17.15 -4.15
C ASP A 14 16.62 18.20 -4.92
N THR A 15 17.30 19.20 -5.48
CA THR A 15 16.72 20.34 -6.19
C THR A 15 15.94 19.93 -7.45
N ASN A 16 16.20 18.75 -8.01
CA ASN A 16 15.47 18.27 -9.18
C ASN A 16 14.05 17.84 -8.83
N ILE A 17 13.75 17.51 -7.56
CA ILE A 17 12.40 17.10 -7.14
C ILE A 17 11.41 18.22 -7.46
N GLN A 18 11.72 19.45 -7.06
CA GLN A 18 10.86 20.61 -7.28
C GLN A 18 10.68 20.92 -8.78
N ALA A 19 11.72 20.72 -9.60
CA ALA A 19 11.65 20.97 -11.04
C ALA A 19 10.72 20.01 -11.79
N PHE A 20 10.59 18.76 -11.31
CA PHE A 20 9.83 17.71 -11.98
C PHE A 20 8.50 17.34 -11.29
N GLN A 21 8.24 17.85 -10.07
CA GLN A 21 7.07 17.45 -9.26
C GLN A 21 5.74 17.62 -10.00
N ASP A 22 5.61 18.69 -10.79
CA ASP A 22 4.37 19.01 -11.52
C ASP A 22 4.40 18.52 -12.97
N GLN A 23 5.54 17.97 -13.44
CA GLN A 23 5.70 17.44 -14.80
C GLN A 23 5.40 15.94 -14.88
N LEU A 24 5.77 15.18 -13.83
CA LEU A 24 5.61 13.73 -13.79
C LEU A 24 4.40 13.35 -12.92
N LEU A 25 3.25 13.27 -13.56
CA LEU A 25 1.98 12.91 -12.96
C LEU A 25 1.68 11.43 -13.18
N GLN A 26 0.94 10.84 -12.24
CA GLN A 26 0.52 9.44 -12.34
C GLN A 26 -0.44 9.23 -13.52
N SER A 27 -0.40 8.03 -14.12
CA SER A 27 -1.30 7.62 -15.21
C SER A 27 -1.22 8.50 -16.47
N LYS A 28 -0.06 9.12 -16.69
CA LYS A 28 0.29 9.87 -17.90
C LYS A 28 1.42 9.18 -18.65
N THR A 29 1.50 9.46 -19.95
CA THR A 29 2.50 8.88 -20.86
C THR A 29 3.58 9.90 -21.14
N TYR A 30 4.84 9.48 -21.07
CA TYR A 30 5.99 10.37 -21.22
C TYR A 30 7.03 9.80 -22.15
N LEU A 31 7.57 10.65 -23.01
CA LEU A 31 8.87 10.45 -23.62
C LEU A 31 9.95 10.97 -22.67
N ILE A 32 10.82 10.08 -22.19
CA ILE A 32 11.89 10.40 -21.26
C ILE A 32 13.24 10.11 -21.95
N SER A 33 14.13 11.09 -21.99
CA SER A 33 15.48 10.95 -22.56
C SER A 33 16.54 11.60 -21.68
N ASN A 34 17.80 11.20 -21.84
CA ASN A 34 18.95 11.68 -21.06
C ASN A 34 18.84 11.40 -19.54
N ALA A 35 18.13 10.34 -19.15
CA ALA A 35 18.23 9.79 -17.80
C ALA A 35 19.57 9.08 -17.61
N THR A 36 20.10 9.07 -16.39
CA THR A 36 21.32 8.32 -16.07
C THR A 36 20.96 6.90 -15.66
N VAL A 37 21.54 5.89 -16.30
CA VAL A 37 21.26 4.48 -16.01
C VAL A 37 22.30 3.93 -15.03
N ARG A 38 21.85 3.28 -13.96
CA ARG A 38 22.71 2.66 -12.94
C ARG A 38 22.19 1.29 -12.55
N LEU A 39 23.09 0.41 -12.10
CA LEU A 39 22.71 -0.85 -11.48
C LEU A 39 22.29 -0.60 -10.03
N THR A 40 21.18 -1.20 -9.64
CA THR A 40 20.63 -1.10 -8.30
C THR A 40 21.34 -2.06 -7.36
N LYS A 41 21.95 -1.54 -6.29
CA LYS A 41 22.55 -2.36 -5.23
C LYS A 41 21.48 -3.32 -4.66
N PRO A 42 21.80 -4.59 -4.42
CA PRO A 42 20.82 -5.58 -3.95
C PRO A 42 19.97 -5.12 -2.75
N GLN A 43 20.58 -4.40 -1.80
CA GLN A 43 19.93 -3.87 -0.60
C GLN A 43 18.89 -2.76 -0.84
N TYR A 44 18.88 -2.12 -2.03
CA TYR A 44 17.93 -1.07 -2.42
C TYR A 44 17.10 -1.47 -3.66
N ARG A 45 17.17 -2.73 -4.09
CA ARG A 45 16.36 -3.21 -5.21
C ARG A 45 14.88 -3.11 -4.83
N SER A 46 14.16 -2.25 -5.53
CA SER A 46 12.71 -2.36 -5.62
C SER A 46 12.36 -3.65 -6.39
N THR A 47 11.09 -4.06 -6.38
CA THR A 47 10.61 -5.26 -7.09
C THR A 47 10.72 -5.18 -8.62
N VAL A 48 11.42 -4.17 -9.16
CA VAL A 48 11.48 -3.83 -10.58
C VAL A 48 12.95 -3.83 -11.03
N GLY A 49 13.41 -5.00 -11.48
CA GLY A 49 14.67 -5.17 -12.21
C GLY A 49 15.96 -4.80 -11.47
N GLU A 50 17.09 -4.96 -12.17
CA GLU A 50 18.42 -4.59 -11.65
C GLU A 50 18.88 -3.19 -12.09
N ILE A 51 18.09 -2.55 -12.97
CA ILE A 51 18.41 -1.27 -13.58
C ILE A 51 17.52 -0.19 -12.97
N GLN A 52 18.15 0.90 -12.56
CA GLN A 52 17.50 2.10 -12.05
C GLN A 52 17.92 3.31 -12.86
N TRP A 53 16.97 4.19 -13.12
CA TRP A 53 17.20 5.48 -13.73
C TRP A 53 17.32 6.55 -12.65
N THR A 54 18.22 7.50 -12.88
CA THR A 54 18.27 8.74 -12.11
C THR A 54 17.91 9.90 -13.03
N ILE A 55 16.86 10.62 -12.64
CA ILE A 55 16.38 11.82 -13.32
C ILE A 55 17.10 13.03 -12.70
N PHE A 56 17.72 13.83 -13.56
CA PHE A 56 18.44 15.04 -13.19
C PHE A 56 18.01 16.19 -14.11
N GLY A 57 18.46 17.43 -13.84
CA GLY A 57 18.05 18.61 -14.61
C GLY A 57 18.31 18.58 -16.13
N ARG A 58 19.18 17.69 -16.63
CA ARG A 58 19.40 17.47 -18.08
C ARG A 58 18.46 16.44 -18.71
N THR A 59 17.72 15.68 -17.91
CA THR A 59 16.74 14.71 -18.37
C THR A 59 15.60 15.47 -19.01
N LYS A 60 15.26 15.11 -20.24
CA LYS A 60 14.13 15.70 -20.95
C LYS A 60 12.92 14.81 -20.72
N VAL A 61 11.84 15.41 -20.23
CA VAL A 61 10.54 14.78 -20.00
C VAL A 61 9.53 15.52 -20.87
N GLN A 62 8.84 14.79 -21.74
CA GLN A 62 7.77 15.33 -22.59
C GLN A 62 6.52 14.47 -22.40
N GLU A 63 5.43 15.07 -21.90
CA GLU A 63 4.14 14.40 -21.86
C GLU A 63 3.63 14.17 -23.29
N LEU A 64 3.18 12.95 -23.57
CA LEU A 64 2.53 12.58 -24.81
C LEU A 64 1.01 12.59 -24.59
N GLN A 65 0.28 13.28 -25.48
CA GLN A 65 -1.20 13.34 -25.45
C GLN A 65 -1.85 12.12 -26.14
N GLU A 66 -1.22 10.97 -26.02
CA GLU A 66 -1.71 9.72 -26.61
C GLU A 66 -2.66 9.02 -25.64
N ASP A 67 -3.81 8.55 -26.15
CA ASP A 67 -4.76 7.79 -25.35
C ASP A 67 -4.29 6.35 -25.16
N HIS A 68 -3.62 6.13 -24.03
CA HIS A 68 -3.20 4.81 -23.56
C HIS A 68 -4.06 4.31 -22.39
N THR A 69 -5.27 4.83 -22.22
CA THR A 69 -6.15 4.47 -21.10
C THR A 69 -6.45 2.97 -21.04
N ALA A 70 -6.68 2.33 -22.18
CA ALA A 70 -6.88 0.89 -22.28
C ALA A 70 -5.64 0.10 -21.81
N PHE A 71 -4.45 0.53 -22.23
CA PHE A 71 -3.20 -0.08 -21.79
C PHE A 71 -3.01 0.09 -20.28
N ILE A 72 -3.13 1.33 -19.76
CA ILE A 72 -3.02 1.65 -18.33
C ILE A 72 -4.02 0.81 -17.52
N SER A 73 -5.27 0.75 -17.96
CA SER A 73 -6.32 -0.09 -17.36
C SER A 73 -5.85 -1.54 -17.24
N SER A 74 -5.28 -2.10 -18.32
CA SER A 74 -4.77 -3.49 -18.34
C SER A 74 -3.55 -3.74 -17.45
N THR A 75 -2.86 -2.69 -16.97
CA THR A 75 -1.71 -2.85 -16.06
C THR A 75 -2.11 -3.07 -14.61
N TYR A 76 -3.33 -2.72 -14.24
CA TYR A 76 -3.83 -2.90 -12.89
C TYR A 76 -4.22 -4.35 -12.67
N VAL A 77 -3.68 -4.93 -11.60
CA VAL A 77 -4.08 -6.24 -11.09
C VAL A 77 -4.66 -6.01 -9.70
N PHE A 78 -5.98 -5.99 -9.60
CA PHE A 78 -6.68 -5.74 -8.34
C PHE A 78 -6.90 -7.04 -7.58
N THR A 79 -6.58 -7.02 -6.28
CA THR A 79 -6.95 -8.07 -5.34
C THR A 79 -8.42 -7.89 -4.93
N PRO A 80 -9.30 -8.87 -5.18
CA PRO A 80 -10.68 -8.83 -4.70
C PRO A 80 -10.76 -8.73 -3.17
N PHE A 81 -11.78 -8.05 -2.65
CA PHE A 81 -11.93 -7.82 -1.20
C PHE A 81 -12.08 -9.13 -0.42
N ASP A 82 -12.78 -10.12 -1.00
CA ASP A 82 -12.95 -11.45 -0.41
C ASP A 82 -11.68 -12.30 -0.40
N ARG A 83 -10.64 -11.93 -1.15
CA ARG A 83 -9.33 -12.61 -1.19
C ARG A 83 -8.22 -11.90 -0.44
N LEU A 84 -8.51 -10.79 0.24
CA LEU A 84 -7.50 -10.06 1.02
C LEU A 84 -6.84 -10.94 2.08
N HIS A 85 -7.60 -11.86 2.68
CA HIS A 85 -7.10 -12.79 3.71
C HIS A 85 -5.91 -13.66 3.23
N GLU A 86 -5.83 -13.95 1.94
CA GLU A 86 -4.72 -14.72 1.33
C GLU A 86 -3.38 -13.96 1.37
N HIS A 87 -3.42 -12.65 1.62
CA HIS A 87 -2.26 -11.77 1.64
C HIS A 87 -1.87 -11.29 3.05
N ILE A 88 -2.52 -11.79 4.11
CA ILE A 88 -2.14 -11.48 5.51
C ILE A 88 -0.68 -11.90 5.74
N ASP A 89 0.11 -10.99 6.32
CA ASP A 89 1.54 -11.16 6.61
C ASP A 89 2.43 -11.50 5.40
N SER A 90 1.87 -11.43 4.19
CA SER A 90 2.63 -11.55 2.96
C SER A 90 3.51 -10.31 2.75
N LYS A 91 4.69 -10.52 2.18
CA LYS A 91 5.55 -9.44 1.67
C LYS A 91 5.02 -8.84 0.37
N THR A 92 4.01 -9.48 -0.25
CA THR A 92 3.41 -9.01 -1.50
C THR A 92 2.54 -7.79 -1.23
N ASN A 93 2.76 -6.78 -2.06
CA ASN A 93 1.89 -5.62 -2.13
C ASN A 93 0.61 -5.96 -2.89
N ILE A 94 -0.53 -5.46 -2.43
CA ILE A 94 -1.79 -5.55 -3.17
C ILE A 94 -2.17 -4.19 -3.76
N SER A 95 -3.04 -4.25 -4.76
CA SER A 95 -3.77 -3.07 -5.26
C SER A 95 -5.26 -3.37 -5.21
N ILE A 96 -6.07 -2.36 -4.91
CA ILE A 96 -7.53 -2.50 -4.86
C ILE A 96 -8.19 -1.31 -5.54
N ILE A 97 -9.46 -1.48 -5.88
CA ILE A 97 -10.36 -0.42 -6.33
C ILE A 97 -11.63 -0.47 -5.49
N GLY A 98 -12.13 0.70 -5.09
CA GLY A 98 -13.36 0.79 -4.29
C GLY A 98 -13.87 2.23 -4.22
N VAL A 99 -15.09 2.37 -3.71
CA VAL A 99 -15.73 3.66 -3.46
C VAL A 99 -15.64 3.98 -1.98
N ALA A 100 -15.22 5.20 -1.64
CA ALA A 100 -15.25 5.64 -0.24
C ALA A 100 -16.69 5.86 0.21
N ILE A 101 -17.10 5.17 1.28
CA ILE A 101 -18.44 5.25 1.87
C ILE A 101 -18.45 5.69 3.33
N ASP A 102 -17.29 5.77 3.98
CA ASP A 102 -17.14 6.36 5.30
C ASP A 102 -15.70 6.85 5.47
N ILE A 103 -15.50 7.89 6.26
CA ILE A 103 -14.19 8.36 6.71
C ILE A 103 -14.26 8.67 8.19
N LYS A 104 -13.47 7.95 8.97
CA LYS A 104 -13.50 8.06 10.43
C LYS A 104 -12.74 9.31 10.91
N PRO A 105 -13.00 9.79 12.14
CA PRO A 105 -12.17 10.80 12.75
C PRO A 105 -10.70 10.34 12.82
N LYS A 106 -9.78 11.27 12.60
CA LYS A 106 -8.35 11.00 12.79
C LYS A 106 -8.01 10.80 14.27
N TRP A 107 -7.00 10.00 14.52
CA TRP A 107 -6.47 9.73 15.85
C TRP A 107 -4.94 9.62 15.80
N PHE A 108 -4.28 9.68 16.96
CA PHE A 108 -2.83 9.72 17.04
C PHE A 108 -2.29 8.59 17.90
N ILE A 109 -1.13 8.06 17.52
CA ILE A 109 -0.35 7.12 18.32
C ILE A 109 1.07 7.62 18.52
N HIS A 110 1.74 7.11 19.54
CA HIS A 110 3.18 7.20 19.65
C HIS A 110 3.78 5.89 19.13
N THR A 111 4.66 6.00 18.14
CA THR A 111 5.42 4.87 17.61
C THR A 111 6.45 4.39 18.64
N ARG A 112 7.04 3.20 18.40
CA ARG A 112 8.10 2.66 19.27
C ARG A 112 9.33 3.56 19.38
N SER A 113 9.57 4.42 18.39
CA SER A 113 10.65 5.41 18.43
C SER A 113 10.28 6.70 19.18
N GLY A 114 9.07 6.80 19.72
CA GLY A 114 8.55 7.98 20.41
C GLY A 114 7.97 9.05 19.49
N ALA A 115 8.09 8.90 18.17
CA ALA A 115 7.48 9.83 17.22
C ALA A 115 5.95 9.67 17.20
N GLN A 116 5.22 10.79 17.14
CA GLN A 116 3.76 10.78 17.00
C GLN A 116 3.38 10.52 15.54
N SER A 117 2.49 9.55 15.32
CA SER A 117 1.89 9.27 14.00
C SER A 117 0.40 9.62 13.99
N CYS A 118 -0.06 10.15 12.86
CA CYS A 118 -1.47 10.43 12.59
C CYS A 118 -2.08 9.28 11.80
N ILE A 119 -3.26 8.82 12.22
CA ILE A 119 -3.97 7.71 11.59
C ILE A 119 -5.40 8.14 11.29
N GLN A 120 -5.90 7.77 10.12
CA GLN A 120 -7.30 7.93 9.76
C GLN A 120 -7.79 6.73 8.96
N ASP A 121 -8.96 6.20 9.31
CA ASP A 121 -9.52 5.07 8.59
C ASP A 121 -10.55 5.53 7.54
N VAL A 122 -10.49 4.94 6.36
CA VAL A 122 -11.46 5.10 5.28
C VAL A 122 -12.12 3.74 5.03
N VAL A 123 -13.44 3.72 4.91
CA VAL A 123 -14.19 2.51 4.55
C VAL A 123 -14.45 2.53 3.05
N LEU A 124 -13.94 1.51 2.36
CA LEU A 124 -14.16 1.32 0.94
C LEU A 124 -15.19 0.21 0.72
N VAL A 125 -15.99 0.35 -0.34
CA VAL A 125 -16.93 -0.67 -0.80
C VAL A 125 -16.68 -1.06 -2.25
N ASN A 126 -16.92 -2.31 -2.60
CA ASN A 126 -16.87 -2.81 -3.98
C ASN A 126 -18.28 -3.06 -4.55
N GLN A 127 -18.35 -3.51 -5.82
CA GLN A 127 -19.62 -3.79 -6.52
C GLN A 127 -20.47 -4.90 -5.88
N ARG A 128 -19.89 -5.69 -4.97
CA ARG A 128 -20.57 -6.76 -4.22
C ARG A 128 -21.06 -6.30 -2.85
N PHE A 129 -21.00 -4.99 -2.57
CA PHE A 129 -21.26 -4.39 -1.25
C PHE A 129 -20.36 -4.92 -0.13
N GLU A 130 -19.22 -5.50 -0.49
CA GLU A 130 -18.21 -5.91 0.49
C GLU A 130 -17.42 -4.68 0.91
N THR A 131 -17.22 -4.53 2.22
CA THR A 131 -16.52 -3.38 2.79
C THR A 131 -15.15 -3.78 3.30
N VAL A 132 -14.16 -2.90 3.13
CA VAL A 132 -12.83 -3.04 3.72
C VAL A 132 -12.43 -1.75 4.44
N LEU A 133 -11.75 -1.89 5.57
CA LEU A 133 -11.16 -0.78 6.31
C LEU A 133 -9.74 -0.50 5.81
N LEU A 134 -9.52 0.68 5.27
CA LEU A 134 -8.23 1.20 4.85
C LEU A 134 -7.67 2.19 5.87
N THR A 135 -6.60 1.80 6.55
CA THR A 135 -5.89 2.64 7.50
C THR A 135 -4.83 3.48 6.79
N MET A 136 -5.03 4.80 6.83
CA MET A 136 -4.17 5.82 6.24
C MET A 136 -3.22 6.39 7.30
N TRP A 137 -1.93 6.49 6.96
CA TRP A 137 -0.87 6.93 7.87
C TRP A 137 -0.25 8.27 7.45
N ASP A 138 0.02 9.12 8.43
CA ASP A 138 0.91 10.29 8.35
C ASP A 138 0.70 11.13 7.09
N GLN A 139 1.59 11.02 6.10
CA GLN A 139 1.58 11.82 4.86
C GLN A 139 0.26 11.72 4.07
N PHE A 140 -0.47 10.60 4.19
CA PHE A 140 -1.70 10.39 3.45
C PHE A 140 -2.90 11.17 4.02
N PHE A 141 -2.74 11.76 5.21
CA PHE A 141 -3.75 12.62 5.80
C PHE A 141 -3.90 13.93 5.01
N GLU A 142 -2.79 14.62 4.75
CA GLU A 142 -2.78 16.00 4.26
C GLU A 142 -3.27 16.15 2.82
N LYS A 143 -3.28 15.07 2.04
CA LYS A 143 -3.69 15.11 0.63
C LYS A 143 -4.88 14.18 0.40
N GLU A 144 -4.69 12.88 0.60
CA GLU A 144 -5.67 11.86 0.23
C GLU A 144 -6.91 11.90 1.12
N CYS A 145 -6.75 11.92 2.45
CA CYS A 145 -7.91 11.97 3.35
C CYS A 145 -8.71 13.28 3.23
N ILE A 146 -8.03 14.42 3.03
CA ILE A 146 -8.69 15.70 2.78
C ILE A 146 -9.47 15.63 1.46
N TYR A 147 -8.85 15.15 0.38
CA TYR A 147 -9.54 14.98 -0.91
C TYR A 147 -10.79 14.11 -0.78
N ILE A 148 -10.69 12.97 -0.08
CA ILE A 148 -11.81 12.05 0.16
C ILE A 148 -12.92 12.75 0.95
N SER A 149 -12.57 13.52 1.98
CA SER A 149 -13.54 14.28 2.79
C SER A 149 -14.28 15.32 1.95
N ASP A 150 -13.55 16.13 1.18
CA ASP A 150 -14.10 17.21 0.36
C ASP A 150 -14.98 16.70 -0.78
N ASN A 151 -14.68 15.50 -1.27
CA ASN A 151 -15.41 14.88 -2.38
C ASN A 151 -16.32 13.73 -1.95
N PHE A 152 -16.53 13.54 -0.65
CA PHE A 152 -17.26 12.39 -0.10
C PHE A 152 -18.67 12.25 -0.69
N ASN A 153 -19.40 13.36 -0.81
CA ASN A 153 -20.75 13.40 -1.39
C ASN A 153 -20.79 12.99 -2.87
N LYS A 154 -19.65 13.05 -3.58
CA LYS A 154 -19.51 12.59 -4.96
C LYS A 154 -19.16 11.11 -5.06
N LYS A 155 -19.03 10.41 -3.93
CA LYS A 155 -18.68 8.98 -3.83
C LYS A 155 -17.41 8.66 -4.63
N PRO A 156 -16.25 9.22 -4.24
CA PRO A 156 -15.06 9.16 -5.04
C PRO A 156 -14.59 7.71 -5.19
N ILE A 157 -14.26 7.34 -6.42
CA ILE A 157 -13.64 6.05 -6.72
C ILE A 157 -12.15 6.15 -6.49
N ILE A 158 -11.62 5.19 -5.77
CA ILE A 158 -10.24 5.17 -5.33
C ILE A 158 -9.59 3.91 -5.88
N VAL A 159 -8.57 4.11 -6.71
CA VAL A 159 -7.60 3.09 -7.05
C VAL A 159 -6.40 3.31 -6.15
N THR A 160 -6.04 2.28 -5.37
CA THR A 160 -4.89 2.36 -4.48
C THR A 160 -4.01 1.12 -4.60
N SER A 161 -2.70 1.33 -4.60
CA SER A 161 -1.70 0.30 -4.84
C SER A 161 -0.61 0.35 -3.79
N HIS A 162 0.17 -0.73 -3.69
CA HIS A 162 1.22 -0.88 -2.70
C HIS A 162 0.73 -0.85 -1.26
N LEU A 163 -0.39 -1.52 -0.99
CA LEU A 163 -0.93 -1.69 0.35
C LEU A 163 -0.39 -2.95 1.03
N LYS A 164 -0.44 -2.94 2.36
CA LYS A 164 -0.21 -4.11 3.21
C LYS A 164 -1.54 -4.64 3.74
N VAL A 165 -1.73 -5.96 3.72
CA VAL A 165 -2.85 -6.59 4.43
C VAL A 165 -2.40 -6.95 5.85
N SER A 166 -3.27 -6.70 6.82
CA SER A 166 -3.07 -6.98 8.23
C SER A 166 -4.25 -7.79 8.78
N SER A 167 -3.97 -8.59 9.81
CA SER A 167 -4.97 -9.33 10.60
C SER A 167 -5.54 -8.52 11.78
N PHE A 168 -5.20 -7.22 11.88
CA PHE A 168 -5.68 -6.36 12.94
C PHE A 168 -7.20 -6.13 12.81
N SER A 169 -7.95 -6.53 13.84
CA SER A 169 -9.41 -6.40 13.93
C SER A 169 -10.18 -7.03 12.76
N GLY A 170 -9.71 -8.19 12.27
CA GLY A 170 -10.26 -8.85 11.08
C GLY A 170 -9.26 -8.81 9.93
N VAL A 171 -9.75 -8.70 8.69
CA VAL A 171 -8.91 -8.45 7.52
C VAL A 171 -8.96 -6.95 7.21
N SER A 172 -7.85 -6.25 7.46
CA SER A 172 -7.72 -4.81 7.19
C SER A 172 -6.56 -4.53 6.24
N ILE A 173 -6.59 -3.37 5.59
CA ILE A 173 -5.53 -2.93 4.70
C ILE A 173 -4.95 -1.62 5.21
N SER A 174 -3.64 -1.45 5.05
CA SER A 174 -2.90 -0.31 5.58
C SER A 174 -1.99 0.25 4.50
N THR A 175 -1.86 1.57 4.47
CA THR A 175 -0.87 2.21 3.62
C THR A 175 0.56 1.93 4.11
N LYS A 176 1.49 2.05 3.17
CA LYS A 176 2.93 2.09 3.35
C LYS A 176 3.43 3.42 2.79
N SER A 177 4.66 3.80 3.10
CA SER A 177 5.26 5.05 2.58
C SER A 177 5.23 5.15 1.05
N ASN A 178 5.23 4.01 0.35
CA ASN A 178 5.14 3.95 -1.11
C ASN A 178 3.75 3.57 -1.66
N SER A 179 2.71 3.64 -0.84
CA SER A 179 1.33 3.51 -1.34
C SER A 179 0.98 4.64 -2.28
N THR A 180 0.19 4.34 -3.31
CA THR A 180 -0.23 5.30 -4.34
C THR A 180 -1.73 5.38 -4.39
N PHE A 181 -2.28 6.55 -4.68
CA PHE A 181 -3.71 6.80 -4.79
C PHE A 181 -4.03 7.50 -6.10
N SER A 182 -5.07 7.04 -6.78
CA SER A 182 -5.64 7.70 -7.94
C SER A 182 -7.14 7.82 -7.75
N PHE A 183 -7.64 9.05 -7.80
CA PHE A 183 -9.05 9.38 -7.59
C PHE A 183 -9.76 9.55 -8.94
N ASN A 184 -10.85 8.80 -9.14
CA ASN A 184 -11.62 8.75 -10.39
C ASN A 184 -10.73 8.66 -11.64
N PRO A 185 -9.75 7.72 -11.70
CA PRO A 185 -8.86 7.62 -12.85
C PRO A 185 -9.65 7.25 -14.12
N PRO A 186 -9.23 7.71 -15.30
CA PRO A 186 -9.89 7.41 -16.58
C PRO A 186 -9.54 5.99 -17.05
N ILE A 187 -9.92 4.98 -16.27
CA ILE A 187 -9.74 3.56 -16.60
C ILE A 187 -11.09 2.85 -16.58
N GLU A 188 -11.21 1.78 -17.36
CA GLU A 188 -12.47 1.05 -17.53
C GLU A 188 -13.06 0.57 -16.18
N HIS A 189 -12.22 0.01 -15.30
CA HIS A 189 -12.64 -0.44 -13.97
C HIS A 189 -13.27 0.68 -13.13
N ALA A 190 -12.76 1.91 -13.23
CA ALA A 190 -13.32 3.06 -12.51
C ALA A 190 -14.62 3.53 -13.17
N THR A 191 -14.70 3.57 -14.50
CA THR A 191 -15.96 3.88 -15.21
C THR A 191 -17.07 2.89 -14.87
N GLN A 192 -16.77 1.58 -14.84
CA GLN A 192 -17.72 0.54 -14.45
C GLN A 192 -18.20 0.72 -13.01
N LEU A 193 -17.29 1.01 -12.07
CA LEU A 193 -17.64 1.24 -10.67
C LEU A 193 -18.45 2.53 -10.51
N HIS A 194 -18.17 3.56 -11.29
CA HIS A 194 -18.93 4.82 -11.31
C HIS A 194 -20.38 4.57 -11.72
N ASN A 195 -20.60 3.88 -12.83
CA ASN A 195 -21.95 3.57 -13.30
C ASN A 195 -22.72 2.74 -12.26
N TRP A 196 -22.06 1.72 -11.70
CA TRP A 196 -22.64 0.92 -10.62
C TRP A 196 -23.04 1.77 -9.40
N VAL A 197 -22.22 2.76 -9.00
CA VAL A 197 -22.58 3.69 -7.90
C VAL A 197 -23.86 4.46 -8.20
N GLN A 198 -24.03 4.94 -9.44
CA GLN A 198 -25.23 5.68 -9.83
C GLN A 198 -26.48 4.81 -9.74
N GLU A 199 -26.39 3.55 -10.18
CA GLU A 199 -27.49 2.58 -10.12
C GLU A 199 -27.83 2.12 -8.70
N ASN A 200 -26.86 2.15 -7.78
CA ASN A 200 -26.97 1.54 -6.44
C ASN A 200 -26.88 2.57 -5.30
N ASN A 201 -27.16 3.83 -5.59
CA ASN A 201 -26.95 4.95 -4.65
C ASN A 201 -27.69 4.75 -3.31
N GLU A 202 -28.94 4.28 -3.35
CA GLU A 202 -29.76 4.02 -2.17
C GLU A 202 -29.22 2.86 -1.33
N GLN A 203 -28.83 1.76 -1.97
CA GLN A 203 -28.28 0.59 -1.29
C GLN A 203 -26.94 0.92 -0.62
N LEU A 204 -26.10 1.73 -1.26
CA LEU A 204 -24.87 2.25 -0.67
C LEU A 204 -25.14 3.08 0.60
N SER A 205 -26.17 3.93 0.57
CA SER A 205 -26.59 4.68 1.75
C SER A 205 -27.05 3.76 2.88
N GLN A 206 -27.75 2.66 2.57
CA GLN A 206 -28.13 1.66 3.57
C GLN A 206 -26.90 0.95 4.17
N VAL A 207 -25.88 0.63 3.37
CA VAL A 207 -24.62 0.04 3.87
C VAL A 207 -23.93 0.99 4.85
N PHE A 208 -23.83 2.27 4.49
CA PHE A 208 -23.29 3.30 5.39
C PHE A 208 -24.10 3.44 6.68
N MET A 209 -25.44 3.43 6.61
CA MET A 209 -26.29 3.59 7.80
C MET A 209 -26.28 2.38 8.72
N LYS A 210 -26.21 1.16 8.19
CA LYS A 210 -26.13 -0.07 9.00
C LYS A 210 -24.83 -0.16 9.80
N LYS A 211 -23.73 0.39 9.26
CA LYS A 211 -22.40 0.35 9.88
C LYS A 211 -21.95 -1.05 10.28
N ASP A 212 -22.37 -2.09 9.54
CA ASP A 212 -21.98 -3.49 9.80
C ASP A 212 -20.44 -3.69 9.77
N TYR A 213 -19.73 -2.81 9.05
CA TYR A 213 -18.28 -2.75 8.98
C TYR A 213 -17.60 -2.28 10.27
N LEU A 214 -18.36 -1.81 11.27
CA LEU A 214 -17.85 -1.55 12.62
C LEU A 214 -17.85 -2.82 13.49
N SER A 215 -18.62 -3.84 13.13
CA SER A 215 -18.63 -5.11 13.84
C SER A 215 -17.40 -5.92 13.45
N THR A 216 -16.56 -6.25 14.43
CA THR A 216 -15.38 -7.09 14.22
C THR A 216 -15.82 -8.50 13.81
N LYS A 217 -15.90 -8.76 12.50
CA LYS A 217 -16.15 -10.12 12.01
C LYS A 217 -14.93 -10.98 12.32
N PRO A 218 -15.10 -12.19 12.90
CA PRO A 218 -13.98 -13.10 13.11
C PRO A 218 -13.30 -13.37 11.76
N THR A 219 -11.97 -13.20 11.73
CA THR A 219 -11.17 -13.49 10.55
C THR A 219 -11.44 -14.93 10.12
N LYS A 220 -11.77 -15.16 8.84
CA LYS A 220 -11.71 -16.51 8.24
C LYS A 220 -10.24 -16.91 8.11
N LEU A 221 -9.57 -17.08 9.24
CA LEU A 221 -8.21 -17.59 9.29
C LEU A 221 -8.33 -19.11 9.24
N SER A 222 -7.79 -19.72 8.19
CA SER A 222 -7.59 -21.16 8.17
C SER A 222 -6.66 -21.55 9.32
N SER A 223 -6.96 -22.65 10.02
CA SER A 223 -6.07 -23.18 11.05
C SER A 223 -4.66 -23.38 10.47
N PRO A 224 -3.59 -23.04 11.21
CA PRO A 224 -2.24 -23.27 10.74
C PRO A 224 -2.06 -24.75 10.38
N GLY A 225 -1.38 -25.03 9.27
CA GLY A 225 -1.02 -26.40 8.90
C GLY A 225 -0.20 -27.03 10.02
N LYS A 226 -0.29 -28.36 10.22
CA LYS A 226 0.43 -29.06 11.31
C LYS A 226 1.93 -28.76 11.34
N GLU A 227 2.53 -28.46 10.19
CA GLU A 227 3.95 -28.10 10.03
C GLU A 227 4.30 -26.70 10.58
N GLN A 228 3.32 -25.82 10.77
CA GLN A 228 3.48 -24.48 11.36
C GLN A 228 3.19 -24.47 12.88
N ILE A 229 2.86 -25.63 13.46
CA ILE A 229 2.58 -25.78 14.89
C ILE A 229 3.81 -26.39 15.55
N THR A 230 4.43 -25.63 16.46
CA THR A 230 5.52 -26.12 17.30
C THR A 230 5.02 -26.36 18.71
N ASP A 231 5.21 -27.59 19.22
CA ASP A 231 4.95 -27.90 20.63
C ASP A 231 5.85 -27.05 21.53
N ILE A 232 5.30 -26.48 22.61
CA ILE A 232 6.01 -25.58 23.52
C ILE A 232 7.31 -26.20 24.06
N ARG A 233 7.35 -27.54 24.22
CA ARG A 233 8.52 -28.29 24.68
C ARG A 233 9.70 -28.21 23.71
N ASN A 234 9.43 -27.98 22.43
CA ASN A 234 10.43 -27.94 21.36
C ASN A 234 10.95 -26.52 21.07
N ILE A 235 10.43 -25.49 21.75
CA ILE A 235 10.83 -24.08 21.52
C ILE A 235 12.30 -23.85 21.88
N GLN A 236 12.83 -24.53 22.90
CA GLN A 236 14.23 -24.37 23.32
C GLN A 236 15.23 -24.82 22.23
N GLY A 237 14.88 -25.83 21.42
CA GLY A 237 15.71 -26.28 20.29
C GLY A 237 15.75 -25.28 19.12
N LEU A 238 14.75 -24.42 19.00
CA LEU A 238 14.67 -23.37 17.97
C LEU A 238 15.44 -22.11 18.37
N LEU A 239 15.54 -21.80 19.67
CA LEU A 239 16.33 -20.66 20.16
C LEU A 239 17.83 -20.79 19.84
N VAL A 240 18.35 -22.02 19.73
CA VAL A 240 19.75 -22.28 19.35
C VAL A 240 20.03 -21.88 17.90
N VAL A 241 19.03 -21.91 17.02
CA VAL A 241 19.19 -21.54 15.61
C VAL A 241 19.26 -20.01 15.43
N VAL A 242 18.65 -19.24 16.33
CA VAL A 242 18.66 -17.76 16.28
C VAL A 242 19.87 -17.16 17.01
N SER A 243 20.52 -17.91 17.89
CA SER A 243 21.60 -17.43 18.76
C SER A 243 23.03 -17.61 18.22
N ALA A 244 23.20 -18.08 16.97
CA ALA A 244 24.51 -18.14 16.31
C ALA A 244 25.05 -16.76 15.83
N ILE A 245 24.55 -15.65 16.38
CA ILE A 245 25.26 -14.36 16.41
C ILE A 245 25.63 -14.10 17.86
N THR A 246 26.67 -14.78 18.33
CA THR A 246 27.22 -14.59 19.67
C THR A 246 28.00 -13.27 19.71
N PHE A 247 27.47 -12.25 20.39
CA PHE A 247 28.28 -11.16 20.90
C PHE A 247 28.98 -11.63 22.18
N HIS A 248 30.31 -11.62 22.15
CA HIS A 248 31.15 -12.02 23.27
C HIS A 248 31.13 -10.91 24.34
N LEU A 249 30.58 -11.22 25.53
CA LEU A 249 30.79 -10.46 26.75
C LEU A 249 31.28 -11.45 27.80
N SER A 250 32.60 -11.55 27.97
CA SER A 250 33.16 -12.26 29.13
C SER A 250 33.17 -11.31 30.31
N MET A 251 32.39 -11.65 31.33
CA MET A 251 32.75 -11.32 32.70
C MET A 251 32.69 -12.62 33.50
N ASN A 252 33.80 -12.94 34.18
CA ASN A 252 33.77 -13.73 35.39
C ASN A 252 34.95 -13.34 36.30
N THR A 253 34.62 -12.57 37.35
CA THR A 253 34.76 -12.95 38.78
C THR A 253 35.38 -14.34 39.03
N GLN A 254 36.30 -14.59 39.97
CA GLN A 254 36.33 -14.28 41.41
C GLN A 254 37.74 -14.68 41.96
N ALA A 255 38.37 -13.90 42.84
CA ALA A 255 38.52 -14.11 44.29
C ALA A 255 39.64 -15.08 44.78
N SER A 256 40.52 -14.48 45.60
CA SER A 256 41.22 -15.01 46.80
C SER A 256 42.12 -16.25 46.73
N HIS A 257 43.43 -16.09 47.02
CA HIS A 257 44.04 -16.47 48.31
C HIS A 257 45.55 -16.15 48.37
N LEU A 258 45.97 -15.71 49.57
CA LEU A 258 47.32 -15.43 50.14
C LEU A 258 47.95 -14.06 49.83
#